data_AF-A0A1E4BCR3-F1
#
_entry.id   AF-A0A1E4BCR3-F1
#
_cell.length_a   1.000
_cell.length_b   1.000
_cell.length_c   1.000
_cell.angle_alpha   90.00
_cell.angle_beta   90.00
_cell.angle_gamma   90.00
#
_symmetry.space_group_name_H-M   'P 1'
#
loop_
_entity.id
_entity.type
_entity.pdbx_description
1 polymer ?
#
loop_
_entity_poly.entity_id
_entity_poly.type
_entity_poly.pdbx_seq_one_letter_code
_entity_poly.pdbx_strand_id
1 'polypeptide(L)'
;MIRPTFHPRARVSALASPVAPAIATTRPHAIAASWLRFLLPAVAFLVPLQLAAQSAAPTRTIVSLADSLPIPNAQAVVLFHAPPSGDNVILLPRATVSANALGAALKVLRKLDREHGGSGRSAMIPIEGILPPRNQSAAERASLRAIIAEVAQQPMTRVGSLGMGQWMPLAPGKVQLR
;
A
#
# COMPACT_ATOMS: atom_id res chain seq x y z
N MET A 1 -11.17 -41.41 -12.97
CA MET A 1 -12.59 -41.29 -12.55
C MET A 1 -12.65 -41.54 -11.04
N ILE A 2 -12.50 -40.49 -10.22
CA ILE A 2 -12.63 -40.56 -8.75
C ILE A 2 -13.20 -39.20 -8.30
N ARG A 3 -14.37 -39.20 -7.66
CA ARG A 3 -15.06 -38.02 -7.09
C ARG A 3 -14.58 -37.79 -5.65
N PRO A 4 -14.29 -36.55 -5.24
CA PRO A 4 -14.25 -36.19 -3.82
C PRO A 4 -15.51 -35.44 -3.38
N THR A 5 -15.86 -35.76 -2.14
CA THR A 5 -17.10 -35.59 -1.40
C THR A 5 -17.26 -34.17 -0.85
N PHE A 6 -18.47 -33.61 -0.96
CA PHE A 6 -18.84 -32.29 -0.46
C PHE A 6 -19.34 -32.42 1.00
N HIS A 7 -18.75 -31.68 1.95
CA HIS A 7 -19.28 -31.57 3.31
C HIS A 7 -19.89 -30.18 3.52
N PRO A 8 -21.19 -30.07 3.88
CA PRO A 8 -21.81 -28.81 4.25
C PRO A 8 -21.58 -28.54 5.75
N ARG A 9 -21.14 -27.33 6.12
CA ARG A 9 -21.14 -26.89 7.52
C ARG A 9 -22.07 -25.69 7.72
N ALA A 10 -23.17 -26.04 8.40
CA ALA A 10 -24.09 -25.29 9.25
C ALA A 10 -23.94 -23.76 9.36
N ARG A 11 -25.04 -23.09 9.01
CA ARG A 11 -25.48 -21.79 9.55
C ARG A 11 -25.65 -21.88 11.08
N VAL A 12 -25.24 -20.84 11.79
CA VAL A 12 -25.76 -20.53 13.14
C VAL A 12 -26.28 -19.10 13.12
N SER A 13 -27.59 -18.98 13.30
CA SER A 13 -28.31 -17.74 13.59
C SER A 13 -28.06 -17.34 15.05
N ALA A 14 -27.90 -16.06 15.32
CA ALA A 14 -28.06 -15.51 16.66
C ALA A 14 -28.98 -14.28 16.59
N LEU A 15 -30.24 -14.49 16.99
CA LEU A 15 -31.14 -13.45 17.47
C LEU A 15 -30.74 -13.06 18.90
N ALA A 16 -30.76 -11.77 19.23
CA ALA A 16 -31.22 -11.30 20.53
C ALA A 16 -31.47 -9.79 20.46
N SER A 17 -32.68 -9.40 20.87
CA SER A 17 -33.24 -8.04 20.84
C SER A 17 -33.05 -7.33 22.22
N PRO A 18 -33.94 -6.41 22.66
CA PRO A 18 -33.64 -4.99 22.89
C PRO A 18 -33.70 -4.61 24.38
N VAL A 19 -33.10 -3.50 24.81
CA VAL A 19 -33.48 -2.85 26.08
C VAL A 19 -33.38 -1.33 25.95
N ALA A 20 -34.53 -0.67 25.98
CA ALA A 20 -34.69 0.74 26.29
C ALA A 20 -35.17 0.87 27.76
N PRO A 21 -34.65 1.82 28.55
CA PRO A 21 -35.35 2.26 29.75
C PRO A 21 -36.01 3.63 29.57
N ALA A 22 -37.18 3.72 30.20
CA ALA A 22 -38.16 4.79 30.17
C ALA A 22 -37.92 5.86 31.24
N ILE A 23 -38.22 7.11 30.86
CA ILE A 23 -39.00 8.15 31.57
C ILE A 23 -38.60 8.50 33.03
N ALA A 24 -38.25 9.77 33.24
CA ALA A 24 -38.66 10.49 34.45
C ALA A 24 -39.05 11.94 34.08
N THR A 25 -40.32 12.24 34.31
CA THR A 25 -40.98 13.53 34.07
C THR A 25 -41.00 14.32 35.39
N THR A 26 -40.52 15.57 35.37
CA THR A 26 -40.85 16.56 36.41
C THR A 26 -40.94 17.96 35.78
N ARG A 27 -42.16 18.51 35.76
CA ARG A 27 -42.53 19.94 35.67
C ARG A 27 -42.96 20.39 37.10
N PRO A 28 -43.30 21.66 37.40
CA PRO A 28 -43.00 22.97 36.79
C PRO A 28 -42.53 24.00 37.87
N HIS A 29 -42.25 25.25 37.48
CA HIS A 29 -42.54 26.54 38.17
C HIS A 29 -41.61 27.60 37.56
N ALA A 30 -42.07 28.39 36.58
CA ALA A 30 -42.81 29.65 36.73
C ALA A 30 -41.92 30.87 37.06
N ILE A 31 -41.69 31.67 36.01
CA ILE A 31 -41.69 33.14 35.96
C ILE A 31 -40.61 33.89 36.75
N ALA A 32 -39.62 34.41 36.05
CA ALA A 32 -39.18 35.81 36.20
C ALA A 32 -38.17 36.20 35.09
N ALA A 33 -38.34 37.40 34.53
CA ALA A 33 -37.34 38.17 33.77
C ALA A 33 -36.86 37.52 32.44
N SER A 34 -37.41 37.86 31.27
CA SER A 34 -37.14 39.13 30.56
C SER A 34 -35.69 39.54 30.87
N TRP A 35 -34.70 39.34 30.01
CA TRP A 35 -34.30 40.26 28.95
C TRP A 35 -33.00 39.69 28.34
N LEU A 36 -33.06 38.68 27.45
CA LEU A 36 -31.90 38.35 26.58
C LEU A 36 -32.31 37.50 25.37
N ARG A 37 -33.38 37.91 24.69
CA ARG A 37 -33.90 37.27 23.46
C ARG A 37 -33.20 37.77 22.19
N PHE A 38 -31.88 38.01 22.22
CA PHE A 38 -31.16 38.54 21.05
C PHE A 38 -29.71 38.07 20.87
N LEU A 39 -29.34 36.86 21.29
CA LEU A 39 -28.08 36.25 20.89
C LEU A 39 -28.30 34.75 20.70
N LEU A 40 -27.91 34.22 19.53
CA LEU A 40 -28.11 32.85 19.01
C LEU A 40 -29.48 32.58 18.36
N PRO A 41 -29.54 32.70 17.02
CA PRO A 41 -29.52 31.45 16.23
C PRO A 41 -28.79 31.63 14.89
N ALA A 42 -27.50 31.29 14.82
CA ALA A 42 -26.81 31.09 13.54
C ALA A 42 -25.53 30.22 13.64
N VAL A 43 -25.41 29.36 14.66
CA VAL A 43 -24.30 28.39 14.75
C VAL A 43 -24.76 27.04 14.20
N ALA A 44 -25.29 27.04 12.96
CA ALA A 44 -25.86 25.86 12.33
C ALA A 44 -25.31 25.55 10.93
N PHE A 45 -24.24 26.23 10.49
CA PHE A 45 -23.69 26.03 9.13
C PHE A 45 -22.17 26.01 9.03
N LEU A 46 -21.50 25.57 10.09
CA LEU A 46 -20.10 25.17 10.04
C LEU A 46 -19.98 23.74 10.56
N VAL A 47 -20.76 22.82 9.98
CA VAL A 47 -20.23 21.46 9.82
C VAL A 47 -19.09 21.67 8.83
N PRO A 48 -17.82 21.60 9.23
CA PRO A 48 -16.78 21.58 8.24
C PRO A 48 -17.09 20.35 7.41
N LEU A 49 -17.45 20.55 6.14
CA LEU A 49 -17.26 19.59 5.09
C LEU A 49 -15.74 19.34 5.06
N GLN A 50 -15.21 18.67 6.09
CA GLN A 50 -14.12 17.76 5.93
C GLN A 50 -14.74 16.63 5.11
N LEU A 51 -14.94 16.90 3.81
CA LEU A 51 -14.48 15.94 2.83
C LEU A 51 -13.08 15.66 3.31
N ALA A 52 -12.94 14.57 4.06
CA ALA A 52 -11.71 13.86 4.16
C ALA A 52 -11.30 13.73 2.70
N ALA A 53 -10.37 14.59 2.28
CA ALA A 53 -9.35 14.17 1.35
C ALA A 53 -8.90 12.85 1.97
N GLN A 54 -9.48 11.76 1.49
CA GLN A 54 -9.15 10.42 1.90
C GLN A 54 -7.71 10.33 1.47
N SER A 55 -6.81 10.66 2.39
CA SER A 55 -5.39 10.74 2.15
C SER A 55 -5.03 9.37 1.62
N ALA A 56 -4.85 9.28 0.30
CA ALA A 56 -4.44 8.07 -0.36
C ALA A 56 -3.23 7.58 0.44
N ALA A 57 -3.34 6.37 1.01
CA ALA A 57 -2.29 5.84 1.86
C ALA A 57 -0.97 5.96 1.07
N PRO A 58 0.12 6.44 1.69
CA PRO A 58 1.36 6.68 0.98
C PRO A 58 1.81 5.39 0.29
N THR A 59 1.92 5.45 -1.04
CA THR A 59 2.33 4.31 -1.88
C THR A 59 3.68 3.79 -1.41
N ARG A 60 3.72 2.52 -0.98
CA ARG A 60 4.97 1.90 -0.50
C ARG A 60 5.71 1.31 -1.69
N THR A 61 7.04 1.32 -1.61
CA THR A 61 7.87 0.56 -2.54
C THR A 61 8.30 -0.73 -1.86
N ILE A 62 8.05 -1.86 -2.48
CA ILE A 62 8.41 -3.19 -2.00
C ILE A 62 9.43 -3.78 -2.95
N VAL A 63 10.54 -4.28 -2.41
CA VAL A 63 11.56 -4.99 -3.18
C VAL A 63 11.42 -6.47 -2.89
N SER A 64 11.43 -7.28 -3.94
CA SER A 64 11.31 -8.73 -3.86
C SER A 64 12.45 -9.45 -4.59
N LEU A 65 12.97 -10.51 -3.96
CA LEU A 65 13.77 -11.52 -4.63
C LEU A 65 12.88 -12.73 -4.92
N ALA A 66 12.56 -12.95 -6.19
CA ALA A 66 11.74 -14.05 -6.67
C ALA A 66 12.62 -15.15 -7.29
N ASP A 67 12.22 -16.41 -7.17
CA ASP A 67 12.96 -17.52 -7.78
C ASP A 67 12.92 -17.45 -9.31
N SER A 68 11.80 -16.99 -9.86
CA SER A 68 11.61 -16.77 -11.30
C SER A 68 10.80 -15.51 -11.55
N LEU A 69 11.05 -14.84 -12.68
CA LEU A 69 10.25 -13.71 -13.13
C LEU A 69 9.16 -14.17 -14.10
N PRO A 70 8.04 -13.43 -14.18
CA PRO A 70 6.97 -13.72 -15.14
C PRO A 70 7.39 -13.49 -16.60
N ILE A 71 8.47 -12.72 -16.82
CA ILE A 71 8.98 -12.37 -18.15
C ILE A 71 10.38 -13.01 -18.29
N PRO A 72 10.59 -13.89 -19.28
CA PRO A 72 11.89 -14.52 -19.50
C PRO A 72 12.94 -13.46 -19.85
N ASN A 73 14.18 -13.67 -19.40
CA ASN A 73 15.34 -12.79 -19.63
C ASN A 73 15.26 -11.38 -19.03
N ALA A 74 14.17 -11.01 -18.35
CA ALA A 74 14.12 -9.77 -17.59
C ALA A 74 15.11 -9.81 -16.43
N GLN A 75 15.84 -8.71 -16.21
CA GLN A 75 16.72 -8.54 -15.06
C GLN A 75 15.99 -7.99 -13.83
N ALA A 76 14.89 -7.29 -14.06
CA ALA A 76 13.95 -6.84 -13.06
C ALA A 76 12.57 -6.62 -13.68
N VAL A 77 11.52 -6.64 -12.88
CA VAL A 77 10.18 -6.22 -13.28
C VAL A 77 9.68 -5.19 -12.28
N VAL A 78 9.22 -4.04 -12.77
CA VAL A 78 8.59 -3.00 -11.96
C VAL A 78 7.08 -3.11 -12.15
N LEU A 79 6.35 -3.30 -11.06
CA LEU A 79 4.90 -3.20 -11.00
C LEU A 79 4.56 -1.88 -10.32
N PHE A 80 4.12 -0.92 -11.11
CA PHE A 80 3.67 0.39 -10.64
C PHE A 80 2.19 0.30 -10.23
N HIS A 81 1.87 0.75 -9.01
CA HIS A 81 0.54 0.64 -8.40
C HIS A 81 -0.08 -0.77 -8.57
N ALA A 82 0.61 -1.79 -8.07
CA ALA A 82 0.20 -3.18 -8.20
C ALA A 82 -1.16 -3.42 -7.50
N PRO A 83 -2.20 -3.89 -8.21
CA PRO A 83 -3.46 -4.23 -7.57
C PRO A 83 -3.32 -5.51 -6.71
N PRO A 84 -4.08 -5.62 -5.60
CA PRO A 84 -5.07 -4.68 -5.10
C PRO A 84 -4.50 -3.61 -4.15
N SER A 85 -3.23 -3.71 -3.73
CA SER A 85 -2.69 -2.85 -2.67
C SER A 85 -2.38 -1.44 -3.13
N GLY A 86 -2.14 -1.24 -4.43
CA GLY A 86 -1.67 0.03 -4.99
C GLY A 86 -0.20 0.29 -4.69
N ASP A 87 0.54 -0.67 -4.12
CA ASP A 87 1.97 -0.53 -3.84
C ASP A 87 2.81 -0.64 -5.11
N ASN A 88 3.97 -0.01 -5.08
CA ASN A 88 4.99 -0.20 -6.11
C ASN A 88 5.83 -1.42 -5.76
N VAL A 89 5.95 -2.39 -6.67
CA VAL A 89 6.70 -3.63 -6.43
C VAL A 89 7.84 -3.74 -7.43
N ILE A 90 9.04 -4.04 -6.95
CA ILE A 90 10.21 -4.36 -7.76
C ILE A 90 10.54 -5.83 -7.57
N LEU A 91 10.39 -6.61 -8.62
CA LEU A 91 10.75 -8.03 -8.65
C LEU A 91 12.14 -8.18 -9.25
N LEU A 92 13.03 -8.84 -8.51
CA LEU A 92 14.37 -9.18 -8.95
C LEU A 92 14.50 -10.71 -8.97
N PRO A 93 15.10 -11.29 -10.01
CA PRO A 93 15.39 -12.72 -10.06
C PRO A 93 16.52 -13.02 -9.08
N ARG A 94 16.29 -13.91 -8.12
CA ARG A 94 17.28 -14.27 -7.09
C ARG A 94 18.59 -14.76 -7.70
N ALA A 95 18.51 -15.56 -8.77
CA ALA A 95 19.67 -16.16 -9.41
C ALA A 95 20.60 -15.14 -10.09
N THR A 96 20.07 -14.01 -10.56
CA THR A 96 20.83 -13.03 -11.35
C THR A 96 20.69 -11.60 -10.80
N VAL A 97 20.35 -11.47 -9.51
CA VAL A 97 20.13 -10.17 -8.88
C VAL A 97 21.43 -9.35 -8.90
N SER A 98 21.31 -8.07 -9.27
CA SER A 98 22.44 -7.15 -9.29
C SER A 98 22.04 -5.75 -8.82
N ALA A 99 23.01 -5.01 -8.29
CA ALA A 99 22.82 -3.60 -7.91
C ALA A 99 22.43 -2.73 -9.11
N ASN A 100 22.93 -3.06 -10.30
CA ASN A 100 22.59 -2.35 -11.52
C ASN A 100 21.09 -2.54 -11.85
N ALA A 101 20.58 -3.77 -11.78
CA ALA A 101 19.17 -4.08 -12.02
C ALA A 101 18.25 -3.39 -11.00
N LEU A 102 18.58 -3.43 -9.70
CA LEU A 102 17.82 -2.72 -8.68
C LEU A 102 17.85 -1.20 -8.90
N GLY A 103 19.02 -0.63 -9.19
CA GLY A 103 19.14 0.79 -9.47
C GLY A 103 18.37 1.22 -10.73
N ALA A 104 18.34 0.37 -11.77
CA ALA A 104 17.51 0.56 -12.95
C ALA A 104 16.03 0.61 -12.60
N ALA A 105 15.56 -0.37 -11.83
CA ALA A 105 14.19 -0.49 -11.38
C ALA A 105 13.75 0.73 -10.57
N LEU A 106 14.58 1.20 -9.65
CA LEU A 106 14.29 2.39 -8.86
C LEU A 106 14.27 3.68 -9.72
N LYS A 107 15.12 3.78 -10.74
CA LYS A 107 15.10 4.92 -11.68
C LYS A 107 13.85 4.91 -12.55
N VAL A 108 13.44 3.74 -13.05
CA VAL A 108 12.18 3.56 -13.77
C VAL A 108 11.02 3.94 -12.87
N LEU A 109 11.00 3.46 -11.62
CA LEU A 109 9.94 3.75 -10.67
C LEU A 109 9.81 5.26 -10.42
N ARG A 110 10.91 5.96 -10.14
CA ARG A 110 10.90 7.43 -9.98
C ARG A 110 10.43 8.17 -11.24
N LYS A 111 10.75 7.64 -12.42
CA LYS A 111 10.26 8.22 -13.68
C LYS A 111 8.74 8.09 -13.75
N LEU A 112 8.19 6.92 -13.45
CA LEU A 112 6.75 6.68 -13.42
C LEU A 112 6.04 7.51 -12.35
N ASP A 113 6.60 7.63 -11.14
CA ASP A 113 6.05 8.49 -10.10
C ASP A 113 5.94 9.95 -10.57
N ARG A 114 6.95 10.45 -11.30
CA ARG A 114 6.91 11.82 -11.86
C ARG A 114 5.91 11.98 -13.00
N GLU A 115 5.77 10.97 -13.85
CA GLU A 115 4.91 11.03 -15.04
C GLU A 115 3.45 10.70 -14.72
N HIS A 116 3.20 9.89 -13.69
CA HIS A 116 1.92 9.25 -13.41
C HIS A 116 1.48 9.31 -11.94
N GLY A 117 2.26 9.94 -11.05
CA GLY A 117 1.90 10.14 -9.65
C GLY A 117 0.57 10.86 -9.53
N GLY A 118 -0.46 10.16 -9.06
CA GLY A 118 -1.83 10.67 -8.93
C GLY A 118 -2.82 10.22 -10.03
N SER A 119 -2.35 9.57 -11.10
CA SER A 119 -3.24 9.09 -12.18
C SER A 119 -3.98 7.79 -11.87
N GLY A 120 -3.62 7.09 -10.77
CA GLY A 120 -4.17 5.77 -10.43
C GLY A 120 -3.87 4.66 -11.44
N ARG A 121 -3.03 4.93 -12.45
CA ARG A 121 -2.67 3.95 -13.47
C ARG A 121 -1.73 2.90 -12.90
N SER A 122 -2.01 1.64 -13.21
CA SER A 122 -1.12 0.51 -12.95
C SER A 122 -0.33 0.17 -14.22
N ALA A 123 0.94 -0.20 -14.06
CA ALA A 123 1.79 -0.61 -15.18
C ALA A 123 2.75 -1.74 -14.75
N MET A 124 3.03 -2.66 -15.68
CA MET A 124 4.09 -3.66 -15.53
C MET A 124 5.17 -3.36 -16.56
N ILE A 125 6.40 -3.13 -16.08
CA ILE A 125 7.52 -2.73 -16.93
C ILE A 125 8.69 -3.70 -16.70
N PRO A 126 8.97 -4.58 -17.67
CA PRO A 126 10.21 -5.37 -17.64
C PRO A 126 11.42 -4.48 -17.88
N ILE A 127 12.52 -4.83 -17.23
CA ILE A 127 13.84 -4.26 -17.48
C ILE A 127 14.68 -5.36 -18.11
N GLU A 128 14.90 -5.24 -19.41
CA GLU A 128 15.62 -6.20 -20.23
C GLU A 128 17.03 -5.69 -20.60
N GLY A 129 17.93 -6.62 -20.91
CA GLY A 129 19.27 -6.31 -21.41
C GLY A 129 20.28 -5.87 -20.36
N ILE A 130 21.49 -5.55 -20.82
CA ILE A 130 22.60 -5.09 -19.98
C ILE A 130 22.44 -3.58 -19.79
N LEU A 131 22.00 -3.14 -18.61
CA LEU A 131 22.00 -1.72 -18.30
C LEU A 131 23.45 -1.23 -18.15
N PRO A 132 23.89 -0.21 -18.93
CA PRO A 132 25.24 0.31 -18.80
C PRO A 132 25.41 0.94 -17.40
N PRO A 133 26.46 0.58 -16.64
CA PRO A 133 26.68 1.06 -15.26
C PRO A 133 27.07 2.54 -15.17
N ARG A 134 27.04 3.28 -16.29
CA ARG A 134 27.88 4.46 -16.54
C ARG A 134 27.67 5.64 -15.60
N ASN A 135 26.57 5.68 -14.85
CA ASN A 135 26.24 6.81 -13.98
C ASN A 135 26.01 6.45 -12.50
N GLN A 136 26.31 5.21 -12.06
CA GLN A 136 26.17 4.88 -10.63
C GLN A 136 27.50 5.04 -9.89
N SER A 137 27.49 5.87 -8.85
CA SER A 137 28.67 6.03 -7.98
C SER A 137 29.00 4.73 -7.24
N ALA A 138 30.25 4.56 -6.80
CA ALA A 138 30.64 3.39 -5.99
C ALA A 138 29.84 3.32 -4.67
N ALA A 139 29.56 4.47 -4.05
CA ALA A 139 28.75 4.57 -2.84
C ALA A 139 27.31 4.12 -3.10
N GLU A 140 26.68 4.59 -4.17
CA GLU A 140 25.32 4.16 -4.57
C GLU A 140 25.26 2.65 -4.82
N ARG A 141 26.24 2.09 -5.54
CA ARG A 141 26.34 0.64 -5.76
C ARG A 141 26.53 -0.15 -4.45
N ALA A 142 27.22 0.41 -3.45
CA ALA A 142 27.36 -0.22 -2.14
C ALA A 142 26.02 -0.23 -1.39
N SER A 143 25.30 0.90 -1.37
CA SER A 143 23.97 1.00 -0.74
C SER A 143 22.94 0.07 -1.38
N LEU A 144 22.92 -0.03 -2.72
CA LEU A 144 22.03 -0.95 -3.43
C LEU A 144 22.35 -2.42 -3.12
N ARG A 145 23.64 -2.78 -3.01
CA ARG A 145 24.05 -4.12 -2.57
C ARG A 145 23.62 -4.43 -1.14
N ALA A 146 23.73 -3.45 -0.23
CA ALA A 146 23.28 -3.62 1.15
C ALA A 146 21.77 -3.90 1.21
N ILE A 147 20.96 -3.21 0.41
CA ILE A 147 19.51 -3.47 0.31
C ILE A 147 19.27 -4.89 -0.19
N ILE A 148 19.93 -5.32 -1.28
CA ILE A 148 19.77 -6.69 -1.80
C ILE A 148 20.12 -7.73 -0.73
N ALA A 149 21.22 -7.52 0.01
CA ALA A 149 21.62 -8.41 1.10
C ALA A 149 20.58 -8.46 2.22
N GLU A 150 19.97 -7.33 2.56
CA GLU A 150 18.92 -7.25 3.57
C GLU A 150 17.62 -7.93 3.12
N VAL A 151 17.23 -7.78 1.85
CA VAL A 151 16.09 -8.54 1.29
C VAL A 151 16.39 -10.04 1.31
N ALA A 152 17.62 -10.44 0.99
CA ALA A 152 18.03 -11.85 1.00
C ALA A 152 18.00 -12.50 2.39
N GLN A 153 17.97 -11.71 3.47
CA GLN A 153 17.82 -12.21 4.84
C GLN A 153 16.35 -12.38 5.27
N GLN A 154 15.40 -11.87 4.50
CA GLN A 154 13.97 -11.97 4.85
C GLN A 154 13.48 -13.43 4.72
N PRO A 155 12.45 -13.84 5.48
CA PRO A 155 11.85 -15.16 5.32
C PRO A 155 11.20 -15.31 3.94
N MET A 156 11.34 -16.49 3.34
CA MET A 156 10.61 -16.82 2.11
C MET A 156 9.12 -16.88 2.39
N THR A 157 8.36 -16.02 1.71
CA THR A 157 6.92 -15.88 1.86
C THR A 157 6.26 -15.95 0.49
N ARG A 158 5.08 -16.58 0.42
CA ARG A 158 4.26 -16.58 -0.80
C ARG A 158 3.57 -15.23 -0.94
N VAL A 159 3.62 -14.63 -2.13
CA VAL A 159 2.94 -13.37 -2.41
C VAL A 159 2.00 -13.51 -3.60
N GLY A 160 0.71 -13.62 -3.29
CA GLY A 160 -0.35 -13.76 -4.29
C GLY A 160 -0.02 -14.81 -5.35
N SER A 161 -0.11 -14.40 -6.61
CA SER A 161 0.22 -15.21 -7.80
C SER A 161 1.69 -15.10 -8.23
N LEU A 162 2.51 -14.27 -7.57
CA LEU A 162 3.92 -14.07 -7.93
C LEU A 162 4.85 -15.18 -7.41
N GLY A 163 4.30 -16.14 -6.66
CA GLY A 163 5.02 -17.30 -6.15
C GLY A 163 5.74 -17.04 -4.84
N MET A 164 6.80 -17.81 -4.59
CA MET A 164 7.64 -17.69 -3.41
C MET A 164 8.71 -16.62 -3.64
N GLY A 165 8.93 -15.77 -2.64
CA GLY A 165 10.00 -14.80 -2.68
C GLY A 165 10.33 -14.24 -1.31
N GLN A 166 11.38 -13.44 -1.25
CA GLN A 166 11.74 -12.65 -0.08
C GLN A 166 11.35 -11.20 -0.31
N TRP A 167 10.70 -10.59 0.66
CA TRP A 167 10.04 -9.30 0.47
C TRP A 167 10.45 -8.33 1.56
N MET A 168 10.75 -7.10 1.17
CA MET A 168 11.10 -6.05 2.11
C MET A 168 10.49 -4.71 1.68
N PRO A 169 9.74 -4.03 2.56
CA PRO A 169 9.36 -2.65 2.30
C PRO A 169 10.61 -1.77 2.29
N LEU A 170 10.77 -0.98 1.24
CA LEU A 170 11.85 -0.01 1.14
C LEU A 170 11.42 1.27 1.87
N ALA A 171 12.14 1.61 2.95
CA ALA A 171 11.88 2.84 3.68
C ALA A 171 12.09 4.06 2.77
N PRO A 172 11.21 5.07 2.82
CA PRO A 172 11.40 6.31 2.07
C PRO A 172 12.74 6.95 2.48
N GLY A 173 13.53 7.39 1.49
CA GLY A 173 14.83 8.01 1.72
C GLY A 173 16.00 7.04 1.94
N LYS A 174 15.78 5.72 2.04
CA LYS A 174 16.88 4.73 2.18
C LYS A 174 17.81 4.69 0.96
N VAL A 175 17.33 5.13 -0.20
CA VAL A 175 18.12 5.23 -1.43
C VAL A 175 18.16 6.66 -1.95
N GLN A 176 19.33 7.28 -1.86
CA GLN A 176 19.62 8.53 -2.58
C GLN A 176 20.23 8.19 -3.94
N LEU A 177 19.39 7.90 -4.96
CA LEU A 177 19.87 7.96 -6.34
C LEU A 177 20.06 9.43 -6.69
N ARG A 178 21.26 9.78 -7.15
CA ARG A 178 21.60 11.09 -7.70
C ARG A 178 21.15 11.20 -9.16
#